data_AF-A0A6P8Z9F3-F1
#
_entry.id   AF-A0A6P8Z9F3-F1
#
_cell.length_a   1.000
_cell.length_b   1.000
_cell.length_c   1.000
_cell.angle_alpha   90.00
_cell.angle_beta   90.00
_cell.angle_gamma   90.00
#
_symmetry.space_group_name_H-M   'P 1'
#
loop_
_entity.id
_entity.type
_entity.pdbx_description
1 polymer ?
#
loop_
_entity_poly.entity_id
_entity_poly.type
_entity_poly.pdbx_seq_one_letter_code
_entity_poly.pdbx_strand_id
1 'polypeptide(L)'
;MKRPGAFKKVLAPFCTDMKKLASEEGVTLDLDGEPFVLRAILTNLTADTLAAHDLLGFLSVGANYFCRRCMVSRAEVRANANAVGIPRTPELHAAHLEQVQQRKKFSSECGVKRSCPLDDIPYFHCVENNVFDAFHDLLEGVVPLVIKLVLRHYITKRKFFNVKFFNGLVVSFDYGLPDSKNKPSPNFDLDMLTSPRGKLKQTGSQMWFLMRALPFILGDLVEEGDPHMNLIFLLQDIMQIIFSFEIQNGDADRLDTLIYNHNALFFTLFIETQELHEEEDEQGLDEQEVDGADNEQGVVTQDVDEEDNQKEVHEQEVEGEDSEQGVDEEELVEEEGLLKEETEQEQTVGKSARNKNKKNNKKKKNSKKKKKKV
;
A
#
# COMPACT_ATOMS: atom_id res chain seq x y z
N MET A 1 4.46 -13.56 8.08
CA MET A 1 3.67 -13.65 9.33
C MET A 1 2.38 -14.48 9.15
N LYS A 2 2.45 -15.75 8.73
CA LYS A 2 1.25 -16.57 8.43
C LYS A 2 0.62 -17.28 9.65
N ARG A 3 1.23 -17.18 10.83
CA ARG A 3 0.73 -17.83 12.05
C ARG A 3 -0.25 -16.90 12.80
N PRO A 4 -1.42 -17.39 13.24
CA PRO A 4 -2.32 -16.63 14.10
C PRO A 4 -1.58 -16.02 15.30
N GLY A 5 -1.80 -14.73 15.56
CA GLY A 5 -1.18 -14.02 16.68
C GLY A 5 0.30 -13.60 16.47
N ALA A 6 0.88 -13.79 15.29
CA ALA A 6 2.27 -13.38 15.01
C ALA A 6 2.51 -11.89 15.28
N PHE A 7 1.63 -11.00 14.81
CA PHE A 7 1.73 -9.57 15.08
C PHE A 7 1.71 -9.25 16.56
N LYS A 8 0.80 -9.87 17.33
CA LYS A 8 0.71 -9.65 18.78
C LYS A 8 2.01 -10.02 19.50
N LYS A 9 2.66 -11.11 19.08
CA LYS A 9 3.96 -11.52 19.65
C LYS A 9 5.09 -10.55 19.28
N VAL A 10 5.19 -10.19 18.00
CA VAL A 10 6.26 -9.29 17.51
C VAL A 10 6.12 -7.88 18.08
N LEU A 11 4.89 -7.37 18.21
CA LEU A 11 4.61 -6.02 18.68
C LEU A 11 4.49 -5.92 20.22
N ALA A 12 4.53 -7.03 20.96
CA ALA A 12 4.38 -7.01 22.42
C ALA A 12 5.40 -6.11 23.14
N PRO A 13 6.71 -6.11 22.79
CA PRO A 13 7.67 -5.18 23.39
C PRO A 13 7.30 -3.72 23.09
N PHE A 14 7.00 -3.41 21.82
CA PHE A 14 6.58 -2.07 21.39
C PHE A 14 5.33 -1.59 22.14
N CYS A 15 4.29 -2.42 22.25
CA CYS A 15 3.07 -2.05 22.99
C CYS A 15 3.36 -1.80 24.48
N THR A 16 4.31 -2.53 25.07
CA THR A 16 4.71 -2.35 26.47
C THR A 16 5.42 -1.00 26.66
N ASP A 17 6.34 -0.67 25.77
CA ASP A 17 7.07 0.60 25.81
C ASP A 17 6.13 1.78 25.57
N MET A 18 5.22 1.67 24.59
CA MET A 18 4.24 2.72 24.31
C MET A 18 3.26 2.94 25.47
N LYS A 19 2.86 1.89 26.20
CA LYS A 19 2.05 2.04 27.41
C LYS A 19 2.77 2.84 28.49
N LYS A 20 4.07 2.63 28.66
CA LYS A 20 4.90 3.38 29.62
C LYS A 20 5.10 4.82 29.16
N LEU A 21 5.37 5.05 27.88
CA LEU A 21 5.52 6.39 27.33
C LEU A 21 4.22 7.22 27.41
N ALA A 22 3.07 6.58 27.25
CA ALA A 22 1.77 7.23 27.31
C ALA A 22 1.24 7.43 28.74
N SER A 23 1.94 6.91 29.76
CA SER A 23 1.53 7.04 31.15
C SER A 23 1.90 8.41 31.74
N GLU A 24 1.31 8.75 32.89
CA GLU A 24 1.69 9.96 33.62
C GLU A 24 3.13 9.88 34.16
N GLU A 25 3.64 8.69 34.45
CA GLU A 25 5.03 8.53 34.88
C GLU A 25 6.02 8.74 33.73
N GLY A 26 5.66 8.34 32.51
CA GLY A 26 6.53 8.42 31.34
C GLY A 26 7.82 7.60 31.49
N VAL A 27 8.88 8.06 30.83
CA VAL A 27 10.23 7.49 30.92
C VAL A 27 11.21 8.58 31.31
N THR A 28 11.85 8.45 32.48
CA THR A 28 12.91 9.36 32.91
C THR A 28 14.19 9.10 32.12
N LEU A 29 14.69 10.14 31.47
CA LEU A 29 15.96 10.20 30.77
C LEU A 29 16.89 11.16 31.52
N ASP A 30 18.19 10.94 31.40
CA ASP A 30 19.22 11.89 31.84
C ASP A 30 19.62 12.75 30.64
N LEU A 31 19.35 14.04 30.70
CA LEU A 31 19.76 15.03 29.71
C LEU A 31 20.77 15.99 30.36
N ASP A 32 22.06 15.74 30.11
CA ASP A 32 23.18 16.55 30.63
C ASP A 32 23.23 16.66 32.16
N GLY A 33 22.88 15.58 32.87
CA GLY A 33 22.85 15.49 34.33
C GLY A 33 21.50 15.90 34.94
N GLU A 34 20.54 16.33 34.12
CA GLU A 34 19.21 16.73 34.57
C GLU A 34 18.15 15.68 34.20
N PRO A 35 17.27 15.29 35.15
CA PRO A 35 16.21 14.34 34.86
C PRO A 35 15.14 14.97 33.95
N PHE A 36 14.88 14.34 32.81
CA PHE A 36 13.84 14.70 31.87
C PHE A 36 12.82 13.57 31.74
N VAL A 37 11.54 13.85 31.95
CA VAL A 37 10.48 12.84 31.78
C VAL A 37 9.95 12.90 30.35
N LEU A 38 10.29 11.89 29.55
CA LEU A 38 9.75 11.71 28.21
C LEU A 38 8.36 11.05 28.27
N ARG A 39 7.39 11.69 27.63
CA ARG A 39 6.05 11.12 27.37
C ARG A 39 5.78 11.15 25.87
N ALA A 40 5.13 10.11 25.37
CA ALA A 40 4.76 10.00 23.97
C ALA A 40 3.50 9.16 23.79
N ILE A 41 2.75 9.47 22.74
CA ILE A 41 1.55 8.71 22.35
C ILE A 41 1.72 8.23 20.91
N LEU A 42 1.08 7.10 20.58
CA LEU A 42 0.98 6.65 19.20
C LEU A 42 -0.16 7.40 18.51
N THR A 43 0.16 8.27 17.57
CA THR A 43 -0.86 9.12 16.93
C THR A 43 -1.50 8.45 15.72
N ASN A 44 -0.71 7.84 14.83
CA ASN A 44 -1.20 7.25 13.59
C ASN A 44 -0.39 6.01 13.20
N LEU A 45 -1.07 5.02 12.62
CA LEU A 45 -0.46 3.91 11.88
C LEU A 45 -0.53 4.22 10.39
N THR A 46 0.64 4.22 9.74
CA THR A 46 0.77 4.25 8.28
C THR A 46 1.38 2.95 7.78
N ALA A 47 0.78 2.38 6.74
CA ALA A 47 1.26 1.19 6.04
C ALA A 47 0.58 1.11 4.67
N ASP A 48 1.15 0.35 3.75
CA ASP A 48 0.44 -0.02 2.53
C ASP A 48 -0.90 -0.71 2.88
N THR A 49 -1.85 -0.65 1.96
CA THR A 49 -3.22 -1.12 2.24
C THR A 49 -3.26 -2.61 2.66
N LEU A 50 -2.39 -3.47 2.14
CA LEU A 50 -2.37 -4.89 2.51
C LEU A 50 -1.88 -5.08 3.95
N ALA A 51 -0.77 -4.44 4.30
CA ALA A 51 -0.19 -4.47 5.64
C ALA A 51 -1.10 -3.79 6.67
N ALA A 52 -1.72 -2.67 6.33
CA ALA A 52 -2.68 -1.98 7.19
C ALA A 52 -3.87 -2.87 7.51
N HIS A 53 -4.49 -3.50 6.51
CA HIS A 53 -5.65 -4.37 6.73
C HIS A 53 -5.29 -5.58 7.59
N ASP A 54 -4.15 -6.23 7.31
CA ASP A 54 -3.74 -7.38 8.12
C ASP A 54 -3.45 -6.94 9.56
N LEU A 55 -2.62 -5.92 9.79
CA LEU A 55 -2.26 -5.47 11.14
C LEU A 55 -3.50 -5.03 11.94
N LEU A 56 -4.35 -4.16 11.37
CA LEU A 56 -5.53 -3.61 12.01
C LEU A 56 -6.68 -4.62 12.17
N GLY A 57 -6.58 -5.79 11.54
CA GLY A 57 -7.57 -6.85 11.72
C GLY A 57 -8.81 -6.72 10.84
N PHE A 58 -8.70 -6.06 9.68
CA PHE A 58 -9.74 -6.01 8.66
C PHE A 58 -9.61 -7.17 7.66
N LEU A 59 -10.68 -7.45 6.91
CA LEU A 59 -10.61 -8.30 5.73
C LEU A 59 -9.83 -7.62 4.60
N SER A 60 -9.37 -8.40 3.62
CA SER A 60 -8.59 -7.87 2.49
C SER A 60 -9.40 -6.90 1.63
N VAL A 61 -8.71 -6.18 0.74
CA VAL A 61 -9.31 -5.32 -0.29
C VAL A 61 -10.29 -6.05 -1.21
N GLY A 62 -10.30 -7.39 -1.18
CA GLY A 62 -11.25 -8.25 -1.89
C GLY A 62 -12.66 -8.27 -1.29
N ALA A 63 -12.81 -7.97 -0.01
CA ALA A 63 -14.08 -8.09 0.71
C ALA A 63 -15.19 -7.16 0.19
N ASN A 64 -16.45 -7.47 0.54
CA ASN A 64 -17.58 -6.59 0.23
C ASN A 64 -17.45 -5.25 0.97
N TYR A 65 -17.18 -5.31 2.28
CA TYR A 65 -16.89 -4.15 3.12
C TYR A 65 -15.39 -4.01 3.30
N PHE A 66 -14.72 -3.52 2.25
CA PHE A 66 -13.27 -3.42 2.21
C PHE A 66 -12.74 -2.16 2.91
N CYS A 67 -13.49 -1.07 3.00
CA CYS A 67 -12.98 0.18 3.56
C CYS A 67 -12.72 0.05 5.08
N ARG A 68 -11.54 0.49 5.52
CA ARG A 68 -11.14 0.55 6.94
C ARG A 68 -11.59 1.82 7.67
N ARG A 69 -12.17 2.79 6.94
CA ARG A 69 -12.69 4.05 7.50
C ARG A 69 -14.21 4.10 7.59
N CYS A 70 -14.91 3.42 6.68
CA CYS A 70 -16.37 3.40 6.65
C CYS A 70 -16.93 2.03 6.22
N MET A 71 -18.24 1.88 6.33
CA MET A 71 -19.01 0.67 6.01
C MET A 71 -19.56 0.70 4.57
N VAL A 72 -18.79 1.24 3.63
CA VAL A 72 -19.20 1.22 2.20
C VAL A 72 -19.03 -0.19 1.62
N SER A 73 -20.02 -0.64 0.86
CA SER A 73 -20.01 -1.90 0.14
C SER A 73 -19.52 -1.76 -1.31
N ARG A 74 -19.14 -2.87 -1.93
CA ARG A 74 -18.80 -2.89 -3.37
C ARG A 74 -19.98 -2.47 -4.25
N ALA A 75 -21.19 -2.86 -3.87
CA ALA A 75 -22.40 -2.52 -4.63
C ALA A 75 -22.61 -1.00 -4.65
N GLU A 76 -22.44 -0.34 -3.52
CA GLU A 76 -22.58 1.12 -3.42
C GLU A 76 -21.53 1.85 -4.26
N VAL A 77 -20.26 1.46 -4.20
CA VAL A 77 -19.18 2.07 -5.01
C VAL A 77 -19.39 1.86 -6.51
N ARG A 78 -19.87 0.68 -6.90
CA ARG A 78 -20.20 0.38 -8.31
C ARG A 78 -21.37 1.23 -8.82
N ALA A 79 -22.34 1.52 -7.97
CA ALA A 79 -23.51 2.34 -8.32
C ALA A 79 -23.20 3.84 -8.33
N ASN A 80 -22.26 4.29 -7.50
CA ASN A 80 -21.86 5.68 -7.38
C ASN A 80 -20.37 5.78 -7.02
N ALA A 81 -19.57 6.35 -7.93
CA ALA A 81 -18.13 6.55 -7.73
C ALA A 81 -17.77 7.39 -6.49
N ASN A 82 -18.72 8.18 -6.00
CA ASN A 82 -18.59 9.02 -4.80
C ASN A 82 -19.34 8.46 -3.59
N ALA A 83 -19.67 7.16 -3.58
CA ALA A 83 -20.33 6.52 -2.45
C ALA A 83 -19.45 6.56 -1.19
N VAL A 84 -20.02 7.06 -0.09
CA VAL A 84 -19.40 7.05 1.23
C VAL A 84 -20.34 6.34 2.20
N GLY A 85 -19.84 5.27 2.81
CA GLY A 85 -20.59 4.52 3.82
C GLY A 85 -20.54 5.18 5.20
N ILE A 86 -21.27 4.59 6.15
CA ILE A 86 -21.29 5.04 7.56
C ILE A 86 -19.87 4.90 8.15
N PRO A 87 -19.31 5.95 8.81
CA PRO A 87 -17.99 5.86 9.44
C PRO A 87 -17.90 4.73 10.46
N ARG A 88 -16.75 4.07 10.53
CA ARG A 88 -16.47 3.08 11.59
C ARG A 88 -16.12 3.83 12.87
N THR A 89 -16.92 3.66 13.93
CA THR A 89 -16.61 4.18 15.27
C THR A 89 -16.07 3.06 16.17
N PRO A 90 -15.37 3.37 17.27
CA PRO A 90 -14.94 2.38 18.25
C PRO A 90 -16.09 1.49 18.76
N GLU A 91 -17.26 2.07 19.00
CA GLU A 91 -18.45 1.34 19.48
C GLU A 91 -18.97 0.36 18.43
N LEU A 92 -19.09 0.82 17.17
CA LEU A 92 -19.51 -0.03 16.06
C LEU A 92 -18.50 -1.16 15.81
N HIS A 93 -17.22 -0.85 15.90
CA HIS A 93 -16.14 -1.82 15.74
C HIS A 93 -16.17 -2.89 16.85
N ALA A 94 -16.39 -2.49 18.11
CA ALA A 94 -16.53 -3.42 19.23
C ALA A 94 -17.73 -4.37 19.05
N ALA A 95 -18.88 -3.85 18.62
CA ALA A 95 -20.06 -4.66 18.32
C ALA A 95 -19.79 -5.68 17.20
N HIS A 96 -19.11 -5.27 16.12
CA HIS A 96 -18.71 -6.18 15.05
C HIS A 96 -17.73 -7.26 15.54
N LEU A 97 -16.76 -6.90 16.39
CA LEU A 97 -15.82 -7.87 16.96
C LEU A 97 -16.55 -8.93 17.80
N GLU A 98 -17.53 -8.52 18.62
CA GLU A 98 -18.34 -9.45 19.41
C GLU A 98 -19.12 -10.42 18.50
N GLN A 99 -19.76 -9.91 17.45
CA GLN A 99 -20.47 -10.76 16.48
C GLN A 99 -19.53 -11.74 15.79
N VAL A 100 -18.36 -11.28 15.33
CA VAL A 100 -17.36 -12.12 14.65
C VAL A 100 -16.83 -13.21 15.58
N GLN A 101 -16.63 -12.91 16.87
CA GLN A 101 -16.23 -13.89 17.88
C GLN A 101 -17.32 -14.94 18.11
N GLN A 102 -18.60 -14.55 18.12
CA GLN A 102 -19.71 -15.48 18.24
C GLN A 102 -19.86 -16.37 17.00
N ARG A 103 -19.78 -15.80 15.79
CA ARG A 103 -19.83 -16.54 14.53
C ARG A 103 -18.94 -15.87 13.47
N LYS A 104 -17.90 -16.59 13.06
CA LYS A 104 -16.93 -16.14 12.05
C LYS A 104 -17.55 -15.64 10.74
N LYS A 105 -18.73 -16.15 10.36
CA LYS A 105 -19.46 -15.72 9.15
C LYS A 105 -19.77 -14.22 9.11
N PHE A 106 -19.95 -13.55 10.25
CA PHE A 106 -20.23 -12.12 10.31
C PHE A 106 -19.05 -11.26 9.83
N SER A 107 -17.86 -11.85 9.68
CA SER A 107 -16.67 -11.15 9.18
C SER A 107 -16.90 -10.58 7.77
N SER A 108 -17.57 -11.33 6.87
CA SER A 108 -17.87 -10.86 5.52
C SER A 108 -18.96 -9.78 5.49
N GLU A 109 -19.82 -9.74 6.51
CA GLU A 109 -20.93 -8.77 6.65
C GLU A 109 -20.46 -7.42 7.21
N CYS A 110 -19.29 -7.35 7.85
CA CYS A 110 -18.77 -6.11 8.43
C CYS A 110 -17.34 -5.73 8.01
N GLY A 111 -16.61 -6.63 7.34
CA GLY A 111 -15.23 -6.39 6.93
C GLY A 111 -14.19 -6.53 8.05
N VAL A 112 -14.58 -6.98 9.25
CA VAL A 112 -13.68 -7.15 10.41
C VAL A 112 -13.31 -8.62 10.57
N LYS A 113 -12.02 -8.91 10.77
CA LYS A 113 -11.47 -10.27 10.91
C LYS A 113 -11.10 -10.61 12.35
N ARG A 114 -10.51 -9.68 13.08
CA ARG A 114 -10.01 -9.85 14.46
C ARG A 114 -9.72 -8.50 15.11
N SER A 115 -9.45 -8.50 16.41
CA SER A 115 -8.96 -7.30 17.09
C SER A 115 -7.56 -6.89 16.63
N CYS A 116 -7.27 -5.60 16.73
CA CYS A 116 -5.94 -5.06 16.47
C CYS A 116 -5.04 -5.23 17.71
N PRO A 117 -3.79 -5.68 17.55
CA PRO A 117 -2.85 -5.80 18.67
C PRO A 117 -2.41 -4.44 19.25
N LEU A 118 -2.68 -3.33 18.55
CA LEU A 118 -2.34 -1.97 18.98
C LEU A 118 -3.46 -1.30 19.79
N ASP A 119 -4.69 -1.82 19.78
CA ASP A 119 -5.83 -1.25 20.54
C ASP A 119 -5.59 -1.28 22.06
N ASP A 120 -4.61 -2.05 22.53
CA ASP A 120 -4.17 -2.06 23.92
C ASP A 120 -3.34 -0.81 24.31
N ILE A 121 -2.88 0.01 23.36
CA ILE A 121 -2.06 1.20 23.60
C ILE A 121 -2.97 2.40 23.96
N PRO A 122 -2.69 3.15 25.04
CA PRO A 122 -3.48 4.32 25.40
C PRO A 122 -3.56 5.35 24.26
N TYR A 123 -4.74 5.95 24.09
CA TYR A 123 -5.04 6.97 23.06
C TYR A 123 -4.97 6.48 21.60
N PHE A 124 -4.84 5.17 21.38
CA PHE A 124 -4.88 4.56 20.05
C PHE A 124 -6.12 3.68 19.88
N HIS A 125 -6.78 3.79 18.74
CA HIS A 125 -7.79 2.85 18.29
C HIS A 125 -7.70 2.63 16.77
N CYS A 126 -7.78 1.39 16.33
CA CYS A 126 -7.56 0.98 14.94
C CYS A 126 -8.43 1.72 13.90
N VAL A 127 -9.67 2.10 14.23
CA VAL A 127 -10.57 2.85 13.31
C VAL A 127 -10.34 4.36 13.31
N GLU A 128 -9.70 4.91 14.34
CA GLU A 128 -9.50 6.35 14.51
C GLU A 128 -8.11 6.78 14.04
N ASN A 129 -7.09 6.03 14.44
CA ASN A 129 -5.66 6.33 14.25
C ASN A 129 -5.05 5.58 13.05
N ASN A 130 -5.85 5.21 12.05
CA ASN A 130 -5.32 4.71 10.78
C ASN A 130 -5.31 5.82 9.74
N VAL A 131 -4.19 5.96 9.04
CA VAL A 131 -4.04 6.85 7.89
C VAL A 131 -3.85 6.05 6.60
N PHE A 132 -4.11 6.70 5.49
CA PHE A 132 -3.87 6.15 4.15
C PHE A 132 -2.46 6.51 3.68
N ASP A 133 -1.85 5.64 2.90
CA ASP A 133 -0.52 5.85 2.36
C ASP A 133 -0.66 6.51 1.00
N ALA A 134 -0.59 7.84 0.99
CA ALA A 134 -0.75 8.63 -0.23
C ALA A 134 0.25 8.24 -1.33
N PHE A 135 1.46 7.77 -0.98
CA PHE A 135 2.44 7.34 -1.97
C PHE A 135 1.94 6.08 -2.69
N HIS A 136 1.60 5.03 -1.96
CA HIS A 136 1.15 3.78 -2.56
C HIS A 136 -0.23 3.91 -3.20
N ASP A 137 -1.17 4.58 -2.53
CA ASP A 137 -2.55 4.70 -3.00
C ASP A 137 -2.62 5.55 -4.30
N LEU A 138 -1.89 6.67 -4.37
CA LEU A 138 -1.88 7.51 -5.57
C LEU A 138 -0.83 7.08 -6.59
N LEU A 139 0.46 7.04 -6.23
CA LEU A 139 1.56 6.91 -7.19
C LEU A 139 1.75 5.48 -7.71
N GLU A 140 1.30 4.47 -6.97
CA GLU A 140 1.32 3.06 -7.41
C GLU A 140 -0.08 2.50 -7.75
N GLY A 141 -1.14 3.24 -7.40
CA GLY A 141 -2.53 2.89 -7.68
C GLY A 141 -3.18 3.80 -8.71
N VAL A 142 -3.75 4.92 -8.25
CA VAL A 142 -4.63 5.79 -9.04
C VAL A 142 -3.92 6.43 -10.25
N VAL A 143 -2.72 6.99 -10.04
CA VAL A 143 -1.95 7.69 -11.08
C VAL A 143 -1.60 6.78 -12.25
N PRO A 144 -0.98 5.59 -12.05
CA PRO A 144 -0.72 4.66 -13.13
C PRO A 144 -1.98 4.24 -13.89
N LEU A 145 -3.10 4.01 -13.18
CA LEU A 145 -4.37 3.64 -13.78
C LEU A 145 -4.90 4.74 -14.70
N VAL A 146 -4.99 5.98 -14.21
CA VAL A 146 -5.51 7.10 -14.98
C VAL A 146 -4.62 7.38 -16.20
N ILE A 147 -3.29 7.39 -16.05
CA ILE A 147 -2.36 7.57 -17.18
C ILE A 147 -2.55 6.45 -18.21
N LYS A 148 -2.64 5.19 -17.78
CA LYS A 148 -2.85 4.04 -18.67
C LYS A 148 -4.11 4.24 -19.52
N LEU A 149 -5.24 4.57 -18.88
CA LEU A 149 -6.52 4.72 -19.56
C LEU A 149 -6.54 5.91 -20.53
N VAL A 150 -6.01 7.06 -20.11
CA VAL A 150 -5.90 8.26 -20.96
C VAL A 150 -5.00 7.99 -22.18
N LEU A 151 -3.83 7.38 -21.98
CA LEU A 151 -2.94 7.02 -23.09
C LEU A 151 -3.58 5.99 -24.02
N ARG A 152 -4.27 4.98 -23.48
CA ARG A 152 -5.02 4.00 -24.27
C ARG A 152 -6.05 4.72 -25.14
N HIS A 153 -6.87 5.61 -24.56
CA HIS A 153 -7.87 6.37 -25.30
C HIS A 153 -7.24 7.18 -26.46
N TYR A 154 -6.19 7.95 -26.19
CA TYR A 154 -5.54 8.77 -27.23
C TYR A 154 -4.87 7.95 -28.33
N ILE A 155 -4.32 6.78 -27.99
CA ILE A 155 -3.59 5.93 -28.94
C ILE A 155 -4.53 5.04 -29.76
N THR A 156 -5.50 4.39 -29.13
CA THR A 156 -6.31 3.34 -29.77
C THR A 156 -7.62 3.89 -30.34
N LYS A 157 -8.28 4.81 -29.63
CA LYS A 157 -9.59 5.37 -30.00
C LYS A 157 -9.43 6.63 -30.85
N ARG A 158 -8.76 7.65 -30.32
CA ARG A 158 -8.57 8.94 -31.02
C ARG A 158 -7.49 8.86 -32.09
N LYS A 159 -6.52 7.97 -31.92
CA LYS A 159 -5.38 7.77 -32.83
C LYS A 159 -4.58 9.06 -33.08
N PHE A 160 -4.46 9.90 -32.05
CA PHE A 160 -3.66 11.13 -32.12
C PHE A 160 -2.18 10.83 -32.33
N PHE A 161 -1.70 9.75 -31.73
CA PHE A 161 -0.33 9.26 -31.86
C PHE A 161 -0.29 7.76 -31.59
N ASN A 162 0.90 7.14 -31.74
CA ASN A 162 1.12 5.75 -31.38
C ASN A 162 2.13 5.61 -30.24
N VAL A 163 2.23 4.41 -29.66
CA VAL A 163 3.11 4.14 -28.51
C VAL A 163 4.58 4.47 -28.80
N LYS A 164 5.06 4.17 -30.02
CA LYS A 164 6.45 4.48 -30.41
C LYS A 164 6.70 5.99 -30.40
N PHE A 165 5.74 6.77 -30.89
CA PHE A 165 5.81 8.23 -30.86
C PHE A 165 5.83 8.75 -29.42
N PHE A 166 4.93 8.25 -28.56
CA PHE A 166 4.90 8.64 -27.14
C PHE A 166 6.21 8.33 -26.41
N ASN A 167 6.78 7.13 -26.58
CA ASN A 167 8.10 6.80 -26.04
C ASN A 167 9.18 7.76 -26.56
N GLY A 168 9.09 8.19 -27.82
CA GLY A 168 9.97 9.21 -28.38
C GLY A 168 9.88 10.54 -27.65
N LEU A 169 8.65 11.01 -27.33
CA LEU A 169 8.43 12.21 -26.54
C LEU A 169 8.99 12.07 -25.12
N VAL A 170 8.78 10.93 -24.47
CA VAL A 170 9.36 10.63 -23.16
C VAL A 170 10.89 10.70 -23.22
N VAL A 171 11.53 10.23 -24.28
CA VAL A 171 13.00 10.35 -24.43
C VAL A 171 13.42 11.81 -24.63
N SER A 172 12.70 12.57 -25.45
CA SER A 172 13.11 13.92 -25.86
C SER A 172 12.70 15.04 -24.91
N PHE A 173 11.79 14.78 -23.96
CA PHE A 173 11.34 15.79 -23.00
C PHE A 173 12.50 16.32 -22.14
N ASP A 174 12.51 17.63 -21.86
CA ASP A 174 13.50 18.24 -20.97
C ASP A 174 13.04 18.15 -19.51
N TYR A 175 13.56 17.15 -18.81
CA TYR A 175 13.24 16.86 -17.42
C TYR A 175 13.86 17.85 -16.42
N GLY A 176 14.81 18.68 -16.85
CA GLY A 176 15.59 19.51 -15.93
C GLY A 176 16.51 18.71 -14.99
N LEU A 177 17.34 19.44 -14.25
CA LEU A 177 18.31 18.84 -13.31
C LEU A 177 17.68 18.17 -12.08
N PRO A 178 16.66 18.76 -11.40
CA PRO A 178 16.11 18.18 -10.18
C PRO A 178 15.49 16.79 -10.39
N ASP A 179 14.82 16.58 -11.53
CA ASP A 179 14.09 15.34 -11.82
C ASP A 179 14.88 14.38 -12.73
N SER A 180 16.16 14.67 -13.00
CA SER A 180 17.01 13.86 -13.88
C SER A 180 17.17 12.40 -13.46
N LYS A 181 16.91 12.08 -12.19
CA LYS A 181 16.94 10.72 -11.63
C LYS A 181 15.58 10.00 -11.63
N ASN A 182 14.50 10.74 -11.84
CA ASN A 182 13.12 10.23 -11.77
C ASN A 182 12.45 10.22 -13.16
N LYS A 183 13.25 10.19 -14.24
CA LYS A 183 12.73 10.17 -15.60
C LYS A 183 11.91 8.91 -15.84
N PRO A 184 10.70 8.99 -16.41
CA PRO A 184 9.94 7.83 -16.82
C PRO A 184 10.74 6.99 -17.82
N SER A 185 10.65 5.67 -17.67
CA SER A 185 11.26 4.75 -18.62
C SER A 185 10.50 4.82 -19.95
N PRO A 186 11.14 4.94 -21.12
CA PRO A 186 10.46 4.94 -22.42
C PRO A 186 10.15 3.50 -22.87
N ASN A 187 9.42 2.76 -22.03
CA ASN A 187 9.11 1.35 -22.18
C ASN A 187 7.61 1.08 -22.30
N PHE A 188 6.81 2.09 -22.64
CA PHE A 188 5.38 1.90 -22.89
C PHE A 188 5.24 0.97 -24.09
N ASP A 189 4.33 0.02 -24.02
CA ASP A 189 3.93 -0.84 -25.13
C ASP A 189 2.40 -0.94 -25.18
N LEU A 190 1.87 -1.44 -26.29
CA LEU A 190 0.42 -1.49 -26.49
C LEU A 190 -0.24 -2.48 -25.51
N ASP A 191 0.42 -3.59 -25.21
CA ASP A 191 -0.10 -4.63 -24.31
C ASP A 191 -0.26 -4.09 -22.88
N MET A 192 0.70 -3.31 -22.37
CA MET A 192 0.58 -2.64 -21.07
C MET A 192 -0.64 -1.72 -20.99
N LEU A 193 -1.01 -1.10 -22.11
CA LEU A 193 -2.13 -0.15 -22.18
C LEU A 193 -3.47 -0.86 -22.36
N THR A 194 -3.54 -1.89 -23.19
CA THR A 194 -4.79 -2.55 -23.58
C THR A 194 -5.11 -3.80 -22.78
N SER A 195 -4.14 -4.44 -22.13
CA SER A 195 -4.40 -5.60 -21.30
C SER A 195 -5.08 -5.18 -19.99
N PRO A 196 -6.16 -5.85 -19.53
CA PRO A 196 -6.80 -5.55 -18.25
C PRO A 196 -5.81 -5.57 -17.09
N ARG A 197 -4.91 -6.57 -17.09
CA ARG A 197 -3.86 -6.76 -16.07
C ARG A 197 -2.55 -6.06 -16.41
N GLY A 198 -2.48 -5.38 -17.55
CA GLY A 198 -1.33 -4.58 -17.97
C GLY A 198 -1.04 -3.49 -16.95
N LYS A 199 0.22 -3.42 -16.51
CA LYS A 199 0.71 -2.39 -15.58
C LYS A 199 1.81 -1.59 -16.25
N LEU A 200 1.80 -0.28 -16.03
CA LEU A 200 2.89 0.59 -16.45
C LEU A 200 4.14 0.21 -15.65
N LYS A 201 5.20 -0.23 -16.33
CA LYS A 201 6.45 -0.68 -15.70
C LYS A 201 7.31 0.52 -15.29
N GLN A 202 6.83 1.24 -14.28
CA GLN A 202 7.38 2.50 -13.79
C GLN A 202 7.40 2.48 -12.26
N THR A 203 8.35 3.18 -11.64
CA THR A 203 8.37 3.37 -10.19
C THR A 203 7.42 4.50 -9.77
N GLY A 204 7.01 4.55 -8.50
CA GLY A 204 6.16 5.62 -7.98
C GLY A 204 6.76 7.03 -8.22
N SER A 205 8.07 7.21 -8.06
CA SER A 205 8.75 8.48 -8.35
C SER A 205 8.71 8.86 -9.84
N GLN A 206 8.82 7.87 -10.74
CA GLN A 206 8.66 8.09 -12.18
C GLN A 206 7.22 8.48 -12.52
N MET A 207 6.23 7.89 -11.85
CA MET A 207 4.82 8.20 -12.05
C MET A 207 4.42 9.56 -11.49
N TRP A 208 4.99 9.97 -10.37
CA TRP A 208 4.86 11.33 -9.89
C TRP A 208 5.39 12.33 -10.92
N PHE A 209 6.59 12.10 -11.46
CA PHE A 209 7.13 12.97 -12.48
C PHE A 209 6.22 13.01 -13.72
N LEU A 210 5.89 11.83 -14.27
CA LEU A 210 5.11 11.73 -15.50
C LEU A 210 3.77 12.43 -15.34
N MET A 211 3.06 12.22 -14.23
CA MET A 211 1.78 12.87 -13.97
C MET A 211 1.89 14.39 -14.09
N ARG A 212 2.92 15.02 -13.52
CA ARG A 212 3.15 16.47 -13.61
C ARG A 212 3.57 16.93 -15.01
N ALA A 213 4.36 16.13 -15.72
CA ALA A 213 4.90 16.49 -17.02
C ALA A 213 3.96 16.17 -18.19
N LEU A 214 2.99 15.27 -18.00
CA LEU A 214 2.17 14.72 -19.08
C LEU A 214 1.44 15.80 -19.91
N PRO A 215 0.83 16.85 -19.32
CA PRO A 215 0.20 17.90 -20.11
C PRO A 215 1.19 18.65 -21.00
N PHE A 216 2.45 18.81 -20.57
CA PHE A 216 3.49 19.44 -21.38
C PHE A 216 4.03 18.51 -22.46
N ILE A 217 4.08 17.20 -22.18
CA ILE A 217 4.50 16.18 -23.15
C ILE A 217 3.48 16.07 -24.30
N LEU A 218 2.18 16.18 -23.98
CA LEU A 218 1.07 15.97 -24.92
C LEU A 218 0.40 17.26 -25.41
N GLY A 219 0.80 18.43 -24.91
CA GLY A 219 0.07 19.69 -25.09
C GLY A 219 -0.18 20.08 -26.55
N ASP A 220 0.76 19.80 -27.45
CA ASP A 220 0.61 20.10 -28.88
C ASP A 220 -0.25 19.07 -29.64
N LEU A 221 -0.63 17.97 -28.99
CA LEU A 221 -1.34 16.83 -29.60
C LEU A 221 -2.80 16.73 -29.18
N VAL A 222 -3.18 17.46 -28.13
CA VAL A 222 -4.51 17.37 -27.50
C VAL A 222 -5.15 18.76 -27.53
N GLU A 223 -6.40 18.83 -27.97
CA GLU A 223 -7.13 20.07 -28.06
C GLU A 223 -7.47 20.64 -26.67
N GLU A 224 -7.58 21.97 -26.61
CA GLU A 224 -8.03 22.65 -25.39
C GLU A 224 -9.46 22.20 -25.01
N GLY A 225 -9.67 21.92 -23.74
CA GLY A 225 -10.95 21.43 -23.23
C GLY A 225 -11.18 19.93 -23.39
N ASP A 226 -10.18 19.14 -23.82
CA ASP A 226 -10.30 17.68 -23.86
C ASP A 226 -10.60 17.11 -22.45
N PRO A 227 -11.66 16.29 -22.30
CA PRO A 227 -12.09 15.84 -20.98
C PRO A 227 -11.14 14.83 -20.34
N HIS A 228 -10.36 14.05 -21.12
CA HIS A 228 -9.37 13.13 -20.57
C HIS A 228 -8.16 13.89 -20.02
N MET A 229 -7.77 14.99 -20.67
CA MET A 229 -6.75 15.88 -20.12
C MET A 229 -7.26 16.64 -18.88
N ASN A 230 -8.54 17.02 -18.86
CA ASN A 230 -9.16 17.60 -17.67
C ASN A 230 -9.13 16.64 -16.47
N LEU A 231 -9.31 15.34 -16.69
CA LEU A 231 -9.15 14.34 -15.64
C LEU A 231 -7.72 14.31 -15.07
N ILE A 232 -6.70 14.44 -15.92
CA ILE A 232 -5.30 14.59 -15.49
C ILE A 232 -5.12 15.85 -14.64
N PHE A 233 -5.68 16.99 -15.05
CA PHE A 233 -5.59 18.24 -14.28
C PHE A 233 -6.28 18.13 -12.91
N LEU A 234 -7.47 17.53 -12.83
CA LEU A 234 -8.14 17.28 -11.56
C LEU A 234 -7.28 16.43 -10.63
N LEU A 235 -6.66 15.37 -11.15
CA LEU A 235 -5.78 14.52 -10.35
C LEU A 235 -4.50 15.26 -9.92
N GLN A 236 -3.95 16.13 -10.76
CA GLN A 236 -2.82 17.00 -10.38
C GLN A 236 -3.19 17.95 -9.25
N ASP A 237 -4.36 18.57 -9.29
CA ASP A 237 -4.84 19.47 -8.23
C ASP A 237 -5.06 18.73 -6.90
N ILE A 238 -5.62 17.51 -6.96
CA ILE A 238 -5.76 16.62 -5.79
C ILE A 238 -4.37 16.32 -5.20
N MET A 239 -3.43 15.88 -6.03
CA MET A 239 -2.07 15.56 -5.61
C MET A 239 -1.34 16.77 -5.05
N GLN A 240 -1.59 17.97 -5.57
CA GLN A 240 -0.98 19.19 -5.07
C GLN A 240 -1.34 19.40 -3.59
N ILE A 241 -2.61 19.22 -3.22
CA ILE A 241 -3.04 19.37 -1.83
C ILE A 241 -2.48 18.23 -0.97
N ILE A 242 -2.63 16.97 -1.40
CA ILE A 242 -2.24 15.79 -0.61
C ILE A 242 -0.74 15.76 -0.30
N PHE A 243 0.11 16.15 -1.25
CA PHE A 243 1.57 16.18 -1.07
C PHE A 243 2.11 17.53 -0.61
N SER A 244 1.25 18.48 -0.24
CA SER A 244 1.70 19.76 0.31
C SER A 244 2.27 19.59 1.73
N PHE A 245 3.35 20.32 2.02
CA PHE A 245 3.95 20.35 3.35
C PHE A 245 3.06 21.07 4.37
N GLU A 246 2.29 22.06 3.90
CA GLU A 246 1.36 22.86 4.69
C GLU A 246 0.07 23.04 3.89
N ILE A 247 -1.08 22.96 4.58
CA ILE A 247 -2.41 23.17 4.02
C ILE A 247 -3.15 24.25 4.80
N GLN A 248 -4.10 24.90 4.14
CA GLN A 248 -5.02 25.89 4.70
C GLN A 248 -6.34 25.23 5.10
N ASN A 249 -7.10 25.88 5.99
CA ASN A 249 -8.38 25.36 6.46
C ASN A 249 -9.37 25.06 5.30
N GLY A 250 -9.36 25.86 4.23
CA GLY A 250 -10.22 25.65 3.06
C GLY A 250 -9.75 24.57 2.10
N ASP A 251 -8.53 24.02 2.27
CA ASP A 251 -8.01 22.99 1.37
C ASP A 251 -8.73 21.66 1.55
N ALA A 252 -9.28 21.37 2.74
CA ALA A 252 -10.08 20.17 2.98
C ALA A 252 -11.37 20.18 2.15
N ASP A 253 -12.13 21.29 2.18
CA ASP A 253 -13.36 21.46 1.39
C ASP A 253 -13.06 21.44 -0.12
N ARG A 254 -11.96 22.10 -0.52
CA ARG A 254 -11.50 22.08 -1.90
C ARG A 254 -11.12 20.67 -2.35
N LEU A 255 -10.40 19.92 -1.53
CA LEU A 255 -9.98 18.55 -1.82
C LEU A 255 -11.21 17.64 -2.00
N ASP A 256 -12.21 17.75 -1.15
CA ASP A 256 -13.47 16.99 -1.28
C ASP A 256 -14.17 17.27 -2.61
N THR A 257 -14.27 18.56 -2.98
CA THR A 257 -14.84 18.98 -4.27
C THR A 257 -14.03 18.44 -5.46
N LEU A 258 -12.70 18.49 -5.39
CA LEU A 258 -11.83 17.99 -6.45
C LEU A 258 -11.96 16.48 -6.62
N ILE A 259 -11.98 15.72 -5.51
CA ILE A 259 -12.17 14.26 -5.52
C ILE A 259 -13.54 13.91 -6.12
N TYR A 260 -14.59 14.61 -5.71
CA TYR A 260 -15.93 14.42 -6.25
C TYR A 260 -15.96 14.59 -7.77
N ASN A 261 -15.41 15.70 -8.26
CA ASN A 261 -15.36 16.02 -9.69
C ASN A 261 -14.49 15.03 -10.47
N HIS A 262 -13.34 14.65 -9.92
CA HIS A 262 -12.45 13.66 -10.52
C HIS A 262 -13.16 12.32 -10.69
N ASN A 263 -13.78 11.81 -9.63
CA ASN A 263 -14.46 10.52 -9.66
C ASN A 263 -15.68 10.51 -10.58
N ALA A 264 -16.47 11.59 -10.58
CA ALA A 264 -17.59 11.75 -11.49
C ALA A 264 -17.12 11.73 -12.96
N LEU A 265 -16.08 12.51 -13.27
CA LEU A 265 -15.51 12.54 -14.62
C LEU A 265 -14.90 11.20 -15.03
N PHE A 266 -14.17 10.54 -14.13
CA PHE A 266 -13.62 9.20 -14.36
C PHE A 266 -14.73 8.20 -14.69
N PHE A 267 -15.82 8.22 -13.91
CA PHE A 267 -16.96 7.33 -14.11
C PHE A 267 -17.61 7.55 -15.48
N THR A 268 -17.88 8.80 -15.85
CA THR A 268 -18.41 9.13 -17.18
C THR A 268 -17.46 8.74 -18.31
N LEU A 269 -16.15 8.98 -18.17
CA LEU A 269 -15.20 8.73 -19.24
C LEU A 269 -14.87 7.25 -19.47
N PHE A 270 -14.89 6.42 -18.43
CA PHE A 270 -14.39 5.05 -18.54
C PHE A 270 -15.36 3.95 -18.09
N ILE A 271 -16.35 4.27 -17.25
CA ILE A 271 -17.31 3.28 -16.74
C ILE A 271 -18.60 3.34 -17.57
N GLU A 272 -19.24 4.51 -17.69
CA GLU A 272 -20.49 4.67 -18.45
C GLU A 272 -20.32 4.46 -19.95
N THR A 273 -19.20 4.94 -20.50
CA THR A 273 -18.81 4.75 -21.91
C THR A 273 -18.38 3.31 -22.22
N GLN A 274 -18.34 2.43 -21.20
CA GLN A 274 -17.88 1.04 -21.30
C GLN A 274 -16.45 0.86 -21.82
N GLU A 275 -15.59 1.90 -21.77
CA GLU A 275 -14.20 1.73 -22.18
C GLU A 275 -13.46 0.69 -21.31
N LEU A 276 -13.94 0.40 -20.11
CA LEU A 276 -13.44 -0.68 -19.26
C LEU A 276 -14.12 -2.04 -19.50
N HIS A 277 -15.33 -2.09 -20.09
CA HIS A 277 -16.12 -3.31 -20.27
C HIS A 277 -15.98 -3.96 -21.67
N GLU A 278 -15.41 -3.26 -22.66
CA GLU A 278 -14.99 -3.86 -23.95
C GLU A 278 -14.00 -5.05 -23.77
N GLU A 279 -13.55 -5.33 -22.55
CA GLU A 279 -12.61 -6.39 -22.18
C GLU A 279 -13.28 -7.65 -21.55
N GLU A 280 -14.56 -7.60 -21.14
CA GLU A 280 -15.24 -8.75 -20.50
C GLU A 280 -15.93 -9.69 -21.51
N ASP A 281 -16.32 -9.19 -22.69
CA ASP A 281 -17.04 -9.98 -23.70
C ASP A 281 -16.17 -11.02 -24.45
N GLU A 282 -14.85 -11.01 -24.26
CA GLU A 282 -13.93 -12.02 -24.82
C GLU A 282 -13.54 -13.14 -23.83
N GLN A 283 -13.96 -13.10 -22.55
CA GLN A 283 -13.53 -14.07 -21.52
C GLN A 283 -14.67 -14.88 -20.88
N GLY A 284 -15.86 -14.88 -21.49
CA GLY A 284 -17.06 -15.59 -20.99
C GLY A 284 -17.12 -17.10 -21.27
N LEU A 285 -16.01 -17.84 -21.22
CA LEU A 285 -16.02 -19.32 -21.19
C LEU A 285 -14.93 -19.82 -20.24
N ASP A 286 -15.33 -20.67 -19.29
CA ASP A 286 -14.53 -21.41 -18.31
C ASP A 286 -14.13 -20.70 -17.02
N GLU A 287 -15.10 -20.43 -16.13
CA GLU A 287 -14.94 -20.73 -14.69
C GLU A 287 -16.31 -21.19 -14.13
N GLN A 288 -16.58 -22.51 -14.15
CA GLN A 288 -17.64 -23.11 -13.34
C GLN A 288 -17.06 -23.50 -11.97
N GLU A 289 -17.63 -22.90 -10.93
CA GLU A 289 -17.43 -23.21 -9.52
C GLU A 289 -17.81 -24.67 -9.23
N VAL A 290 -16.92 -25.43 -8.59
CA VAL A 290 -17.24 -26.72 -7.98
C VAL A 290 -17.42 -26.51 -6.49
N ASP A 291 -18.65 -26.24 -6.09
CA ASP A 291 -19.10 -26.37 -4.70
C ASP A 291 -19.59 -27.80 -4.46
N GLY A 292 -18.84 -28.56 -3.67
CA GLY A 292 -19.22 -29.88 -3.18
C GLY A 292 -20.09 -29.76 -1.92
N ALA A 293 -21.39 -29.98 -2.07
CA ALA A 293 -22.31 -30.22 -0.96
C ALA A 293 -23.07 -31.52 -1.22
N ASP A 294 -22.63 -32.61 -0.57
CA ASP A 294 -23.36 -33.87 -0.54
C ASP A 294 -24.48 -33.78 0.51
N ASN A 295 -25.71 -33.94 0.05
CA ASN A 295 -26.88 -34.19 0.88
C ASN A 295 -27.48 -35.55 0.48
N GLU A 296 -27.71 -36.39 1.47
CA GLU A 296 -28.30 -37.72 1.36
C GLU A 296 -29.73 -37.68 0.77
N GLN A 297 -30.10 -38.67 -0.03
CA GLN A 297 -31.28 -39.53 0.17
C GLN A 297 -31.39 -40.57 -0.94
N GLY A 298 -31.60 -41.84 -0.55
CA GLY A 298 -31.46 -43.00 -1.43
C GLY A 298 -32.76 -43.57 -2.00
N VAL A 299 -32.63 -44.64 -2.79
CA VAL A 299 -33.67 -45.63 -3.08
C VAL A 299 -33.00 -47.01 -3.31
N VAL A 300 -33.67 -48.01 -2.75
CA VAL A 300 -33.41 -49.45 -2.64
C VAL A 300 -33.49 -50.20 -3.99
N THR A 301 -32.71 -51.27 -4.19
CA THR A 301 -33.20 -52.65 -4.53
C THR A 301 -32.08 -53.72 -4.57
N GLN A 302 -32.29 -54.74 -3.73
CA GLN A 302 -32.18 -56.20 -3.91
C GLN A 302 -30.83 -56.94 -4.12
N ASP A 303 -30.55 -57.73 -3.06
CA ASP A 303 -30.25 -59.17 -3.01
C ASP A 303 -29.03 -59.75 -3.75
N VAL A 304 -28.15 -60.44 -3.01
CA VAL A 304 -27.96 -61.92 -3.01
C VAL A 304 -26.58 -62.28 -2.39
N ASP A 305 -26.66 -63.07 -1.31
CA ASP A 305 -25.79 -64.16 -0.80
C ASP A 305 -24.38 -63.99 -0.20
N GLU A 306 -24.23 -64.80 0.88
CA GLU A 306 -23.09 -65.63 1.33
C GLU A 306 -22.07 -65.12 2.37
N GLU A 307 -22.35 -65.57 3.62
CA GLU A 307 -21.53 -66.38 4.54
C GLU A 307 -20.21 -65.87 5.18
N ASP A 308 -20.19 -66.06 6.51
CA ASP A 308 -19.09 -66.42 7.41
C ASP A 308 -17.84 -65.50 7.44
N ASN A 309 -17.27 -65.10 8.59
CA ASN A 309 -17.02 -65.86 9.80
C ASN A 309 -16.50 -64.94 10.93
N GLN A 310 -16.45 -65.51 12.12
CA GLN A 310 -16.20 -64.97 13.45
C GLN A 310 -14.76 -64.48 13.73
N LYS A 311 -14.64 -63.59 14.73
CA LYS A 311 -13.78 -63.60 15.95
C LYS A 311 -13.29 -62.18 16.28
N GLU A 312 -13.65 -61.58 17.43
CA GLU A 312 -13.06 -61.76 18.79
C GLU A 312 -11.51 -61.65 18.76
N VAL A 313 -10.78 -60.90 19.57
CA VAL A 313 -10.91 -60.29 20.91
C VAL A 313 -9.72 -59.31 21.01
N HIS A 314 -9.93 -58.07 21.48
CA HIS A 314 -9.34 -57.49 22.71
C HIS A 314 -7.84 -57.76 22.95
N GLU A 315 -7.04 -56.70 23.06
CA GLU A 315 -6.16 -56.48 24.23
C GLU A 315 -5.53 -55.08 24.20
N GLN A 316 -5.53 -54.48 25.39
CA GLN A 316 -4.80 -53.28 25.79
C GLN A 316 -3.38 -53.68 26.20
N GLU A 317 -2.43 -52.74 26.12
CA GLU A 317 -1.36 -52.42 27.10
C GLU A 317 -0.45 -51.37 26.42
N VAL A 318 -0.29 -50.13 26.90
CA VAL A 318 0.34 -49.62 28.14
C VAL A 318 1.88 -49.57 28.06
N GLU A 319 2.36 -48.33 28.22
CA GLU A 319 3.67 -47.87 28.73
C GLU A 319 4.96 -48.00 27.89
N GLY A 320 5.78 -46.96 28.05
CA GLY A 320 7.15 -46.87 27.55
C GLY A 320 7.62 -45.44 27.37
N GLU A 321 7.96 -44.77 28.47
CA GLU A 321 8.85 -43.61 28.46
C GLU A 321 10.20 -44.03 27.86
N ASP A 322 10.81 -43.18 27.03
CA ASP A 322 12.27 -43.08 26.98
C ASP A 322 12.71 -41.68 26.58
N SER A 323 13.60 -41.16 27.41
CA SER A 323 14.40 -39.96 27.24
C SER A 323 15.44 -40.16 26.15
N GLU A 324 15.70 -39.15 25.31
CA GLU A 324 17.02 -39.00 24.70
C GLU A 324 17.38 -37.53 24.47
N GLN A 325 18.61 -37.23 24.87
CA GLN A 325 19.32 -35.97 24.70
C GLN A 325 19.72 -35.82 23.22
N GLY A 326 19.60 -34.61 22.68
CA GLY A 326 20.17 -34.22 21.40
C GLY A 326 20.57 -32.74 21.45
N VAL A 327 21.87 -32.51 21.58
CA VAL A 327 22.52 -31.21 21.40
C VAL A 327 22.83 -31.10 19.91
N ASP A 328 22.32 -30.08 19.23
CA ASP A 328 22.80 -29.69 17.90
C ASP A 328 23.29 -28.23 17.94
N GLU A 329 24.60 -28.10 17.80
CA GLU A 329 25.32 -26.88 17.44
C GLU A 329 25.16 -26.66 15.94
N GLU A 330 24.58 -25.54 15.50
CA GLU A 330 24.83 -24.95 14.16
C GLU A 330 24.25 -23.52 14.11
N GLU A 331 24.94 -22.54 14.70
CA GLU A 331 24.64 -21.11 14.50
C GLU A 331 25.90 -20.25 14.71
N LEU A 332 26.88 -20.34 13.80
CA LEU A 332 28.07 -19.47 13.81
C LEU A 332 28.61 -19.21 12.39
N VAL A 333 27.80 -18.69 11.46
CA VAL A 333 28.32 -17.98 10.27
C VAL A 333 27.28 -16.96 9.80
N GLU A 334 27.19 -15.78 10.40
CA GLU A 334 26.59 -14.60 9.72
C GLU A 334 26.91 -13.22 10.35
N GLU A 335 27.67 -13.14 11.45
CA GLU A 335 27.99 -11.83 12.10
C GLU A 335 29.30 -11.14 11.63
N GLU A 336 30.15 -11.75 10.80
CA GLU A 336 31.41 -11.12 10.36
C GLU A 336 31.32 -10.29 9.05
N GLY A 337 30.14 -10.24 8.42
CA GLY A 337 29.92 -9.52 7.15
C GLY A 337 29.59 -8.03 7.28
N LEU A 338 29.03 -7.60 8.41
CA LEU A 338 28.44 -6.25 8.57
C LEU A 338 29.39 -5.20 9.16
N LEU A 339 30.50 -5.60 9.78
CA LEU A 339 31.46 -4.66 10.40
C LEU A 339 32.52 -4.09 9.43
N LYS A 340 32.58 -4.57 8.19
CA LYS A 340 33.55 -4.11 7.18
C LYS A 340 33.03 -3.00 6.25
N GLU A 341 31.72 -2.81 6.13
CA GLU A 341 31.16 -1.76 5.26
C GLU A 341 31.01 -0.39 5.96
N GLU A 342 30.81 -0.35 7.27
CA GLU A 342 30.70 0.92 8.02
C GLU A 342 32.06 1.64 8.14
N THR A 343 33.17 0.91 8.19
CA THR A 343 34.52 1.49 8.30
C THR A 343 35.05 2.11 7.00
N GLU A 344 34.51 1.73 5.82
CA GLU A 344 34.87 2.35 4.54
C GLU A 344 34.08 3.64 4.24
N GLN A 345 32.84 3.77 4.75
CA GLN A 345 32.04 4.99 4.58
C GLN A 345 32.56 6.15 5.44
N GLU A 346 33.03 5.91 6.67
CA GLU A 346 33.59 6.98 7.51
C GLU A 346 34.92 7.56 6.98
N GLN A 347 35.76 6.73 6.34
CA GLN A 347 37.04 7.19 5.79
C GLN A 347 36.90 8.06 4.52
N THR A 348 35.82 7.91 3.75
CA THR A 348 35.56 8.71 2.55
C THR A 348 35.00 10.11 2.89
N VAL A 349 34.19 10.22 3.95
CA VAL A 349 33.67 11.50 4.45
C VAL A 349 34.80 12.35 5.06
N GLY A 350 35.74 11.75 5.80
CA GLY A 350 36.91 12.43 6.37
C GLY A 350 37.89 13.00 5.32
N LYS A 351 38.07 12.34 4.18
CA LYS A 351 38.94 12.81 3.08
C LYS A 351 38.33 13.99 2.30
N SER A 352 37.00 14.03 2.15
CA SER A 352 36.28 15.10 1.45
C SER A 352 36.30 16.43 2.24
N ALA A 353 36.17 16.37 3.57
CA ALA A 353 36.24 17.53 4.45
C ALA A 353 37.66 18.16 4.47
N ARG A 354 38.71 17.33 4.46
CA ARG A 354 40.12 17.78 4.44
C ARG A 354 40.51 18.47 3.12
N ASN A 355 39.90 18.07 2.00
CA ASN A 355 40.13 18.70 0.69
C ASN A 355 39.39 20.04 0.49
N LYS A 356 38.19 20.20 1.07
CA LYS A 356 37.46 21.49 1.07
C LYS A 356 38.21 22.56 1.87
N ASN A 357 38.80 22.20 3.01
CA ASN A 357 39.58 23.14 3.83
C ASN A 357 40.91 23.57 3.17
N LYS A 358 41.58 22.69 2.42
CA LYS A 358 42.77 23.05 1.62
C LYS A 358 42.46 24.01 0.46
N LYS A 359 41.32 23.84 -0.22
CA LYS A 359 40.90 24.74 -1.33
C LYS A 359 40.51 26.15 -0.82
N ASN A 360 39.85 26.26 0.33
CA ASN A 360 39.49 27.56 0.91
C ASN A 360 40.71 28.35 1.42
N ASN A 361 41.71 27.68 1.99
CA ASN A 361 42.95 28.34 2.40
C ASN A 361 43.83 28.80 1.22
N LYS A 362 43.77 28.10 0.07
CA LYS A 362 44.48 28.52 -1.16
C LYS A 362 43.82 29.73 -1.84
N LYS A 363 42.48 29.85 -1.81
CA LYS A 363 41.74 31.03 -2.29
C LYS A 363 41.99 32.28 -1.42
N LYS A 364 42.05 32.15 -0.08
CA LYS A 364 42.38 33.27 0.83
C LYS A 364 43.83 33.77 0.71
N LYS A 365 44.80 32.89 0.40
CA LYS A 365 46.20 33.31 0.14
C LYS A 365 46.39 34.03 -1.20
N ASN A 366 45.60 33.70 -2.23
CA ASN A 366 45.70 34.36 -3.54
C ASN A 366 45.01 35.74 -3.58
N SER A 367 43.96 36.00 -2.79
CA SER A 367 43.37 37.36 -2.71
C SER A 367 44.24 38.34 -1.92
N LYS A 368 45.00 37.87 -0.91
CA LYS A 368 45.98 38.69 -0.18
C LYS A 368 47.24 39.01 -0.99
N LYS A 369 47.61 38.21 -2.00
CA LYS A 369 48.73 38.52 -2.92
C LYS A 369 48.36 39.49 -4.05
N LYS A 370 47.08 39.61 -4.42
CA LYS A 370 46.59 40.59 -5.42
C LYS A 370 46.32 41.99 -4.86
N LYS A 371 46.21 42.17 -3.53
CA LYS A 371 46.08 43.49 -2.88
C LYS A 371 47.41 44.13 -2.44
N LYS A 372 48.55 43.58 -2.86
CA LYS A 372 49.90 44.11 -2.59
C LYS A 372 50.70 44.46 -3.86
N LYS A 373 50.05 44.46 -5.02
CA LYS A 373 50.56 44.92 -6.31
C LYS A 373 49.40 45.49 -7.14
N VAL A 374 48.83 46.59 -6.67
CA VAL A 374 48.29 47.73 -7.44
C VAL A 374 48.32 48.91 -6.47
#